data_AF-A0A936SKK4-F1
#
_entry.id   AF-A0A936SKK4-F1
#
_cell.length_a   1.000
_cell.length_b   1.000
_cell.length_c   1.000
_cell.angle_alpha   90.00
_cell.angle_beta   90.00
_cell.angle_gamma   90.00
#
_symmetry.space_group_name_H-M   'P 1'
#
loop_
_entity.id
_entity.type
_entity.pdbx_description
1 polymer ?
#
loop_
_entity_poly.entity_id
_entity_poly.type
_entity_poly.pdbx_seq_one_letter_code
_entity_poly.pdbx_strand_id
1 'polypeptide(L)'
;MDEILKLDLRKFQYVFIDEAHRFRNEFNETYAKLHRICRNKKIVLVTATPFNNHPSDLLSQLKLFQNSRNSTIPNLPNLDNFFRRLNSNISGLHRVTNREDYRRAMRENAHEVRERVLKHLMVRRTRTEISAYYGDDLAKQG
;
A
#
# COMPACT_ATOMS: atom_id res chain seq x y z
N MET A 1 16.48 8.89 10.04
CA MET A 1 15.38 9.79 9.62
C MET A 1 15.63 11.22 10.06
N ASP A 2 16.07 11.45 11.29
CA ASP A 2 16.32 12.80 11.80
C ASP A 2 17.37 13.56 10.98
N GLU A 3 18.44 12.88 10.52
CA GLU A 3 19.41 13.48 9.59
C GLU A 3 18.79 13.93 8.26
N ILE A 4 17.80 13.20 7.74
CA ILE A 4 17.09 13.57 6.50
C ILE A 4 16.25 14.84 6.74
N LEU A 5 15.63 14.96 7.92
CA LEU A 5 14.84 16.13 8.28
C LEU A 5 15.68 17.40 8.48
N LYS A 6 17.00 17.27 8.66
CA LYS A 6 17.93 18.41 8.68
C LYS A 6 18.27 18.94 7.29
N LEU A 7 18.00 18.18 6.24
CA LEU A 7 18.22 18.60 4.85
C LEU A 7 17.15 19.57 4.38
N ASP A 8 17.47 20.40 3.39
CA ASP A 8 16.44 21.17 2.67
C ASP A 8 15.59 20.25 1.79
N LEU A 9 14.51 19.71 2.38
CA LEU A 9 13.63 18.77 1.72
C LEU A 9 13.01 19.31 0.43
N ARG A 10 12.93 20.63 0.22
CA ARG A 10 12.33 21.24 -0.98
C ARG A 10 13.12 20.92 -2.25
N LYS A 11 14.41 20.59 -2.12
CA LYS A 11 15.27 20.19 -3.23
C LYS A 11 14.90 18.83 -3.83
N PHE A 12 14.12 18.03 -3.12
CA PHE A 12 13.73 16.69 -3.54
C PHE A 12 12.29 16.66 -4.04
N GLN A 13 12.09 16.20 -5.28
CA GLN A 13 10.75 16.03 -5.86
C GLN A 13 10.21 14.59 -5.71
N TYR A 14 11.11 13.61 -5.67
CA TYR A 14 10.79 12.19 -5.62
C TYR A 14 11.30 11.57 -4.32
N VAL A 15 10.52 10.65 -3.74
CA VAL A 15 10.92 9.85 -2.56
C VAL A 15 10.68 8.38 -2.88
N PHE A 16 11.76 7.60 -2.86
CA PHE A 16 11.71 6.15 -3.00
C PHE A 16 11.83 5.52 -1.62
N ILE A 17 10.87 4.67 -1.26
CA ILE A 17 10.86 3.97 0.01
C ILE A 17 10.95 2.49 -0.29
N ASP A 18 12.13 1.93 -0.08
CA ASP A 18 12.33 0.49 -0.16
C ASP A 18 11.87 -0.19 1.13
N GLU A 19 11.47 -1.45 1.01
CA GLU A 19 10.84 -2.23 2.06
C GLU A 19 9.70 -1.49 2.76
N ALA A 20 8.84 -0.85 1.96
CA ALA A 20 7.73 -0.04 2.44
C ALA A 20 6.79 -0.77 3.42
N HIS A 21 6.83 -2.11 3.42
CA HIS A 21 6.15 -2.94 4.39
C HIS A 21 6.53 -2.63 5.85
N ARG A 22 7.70 -2.02 6.11
CA ARG A 22 8.15 -1.59 7.44
C ARG A 22 7.37 -0.38 8.00
N PHE A 23 6.67 0.37 7.15
CA PHE A 23 6.00 1.63 7.52
C PHE A 23 4.46 1.54 7.51
N ARG A 24 3.92 0.36 7.86
CA ARG A 24 2.47 0.09 7.88
C ARG A 24 1.74 0.66 9.11
N ASN A 25 2.45 0.92 10.20
CA ASN A 25 1.87 1.41 11.44
C ASN A 25 1.93 2.95 11.51
N GLU A 26 0.76 3.60 11.45
CA GLU A 26 0.64 5.06 11.47
C GLU A 26 0.95 5.70 12.84
N PHE A 27 0.94 4.93 13.92
CA PHE A 27 1.13 5.43 15.29
C PHE A 27 2.61 5.51 15.72
N ASN A 28 3.54 5.05 14.87
CA ASN A 28 4.96 5.13 15.16
C ASN A 28 5.52 6.51 14.82
N GLU A 29 6.37 7.07 15.68
CA GLU A 29 7.13 8.30 15.43
C GLU A 29 7.84 8.29 14.08
N THR A 30 8.36 7.12 13.69
CA THR A 30 9.01 6.89 12.39
C THR A 30 8.07 7.17 11.22
N TYR A 31 6.80 6.79 11.32
CA TYR A 31 5.80 7.06 10.29
C TYR A 31 5.48 8.56 10.22
N ALA A 32 5.35 9.23 11.37
CA ALA A 32 5.12 10.69 11.40
C ALA A 32 6.27 11.46 10.73
N LYS A 33 7.53 11.06 10.98
CA LYS A 33 8.71 11.60 10.30
C LYS A 33 8.67 11.31 8.79
N LEU A 34 8.30 10.09 8.38
CA LEU A 34 8.14 9.73 6.97
C LEU A 34 7.10 10.57 6.25
N HIS A 35 5.94 10.75 6.87
CA HIS A 35 4.84 11.53 6.32
C HIS A 35 5.26 12.99 6.11
N ARG A 36 6.05 13.56 7.02
CA ARG A 36 6.65 14.90 6.85
C ARG A 36 7.62 14.94 5.66
N ILE A 37 8.47 13.93 5.51
CA ILE A 37 9.42 13.82 4.38
C ILE A 37 8.66 13.72 3.04
N CYS A 38 7.57 12.96 3.00
CA CYS A 38 6.80 12.68 1.80
C CYS A 38 5.88 13.83 1.35
N ARG A 39 5.62 14.81 2.22
CA ARG A 39 4.66 15.88 1.95
C ARG A 39 4.99 16.66 0.67
N ASN A 40 4.00 16.78 -0.21
CA ASN A 40 4.09 17.47 -1.52
C ASN A 40 5.17 16.89 -2.45
N LYS A 41 5.45 15.58 -2.36
CA LYS A 41 6.41 14.87 -3.22
C LYS A 41 5.74 13.74 -3.98
N LYS A 42 6.38 13.33 -5.08
CA LYS A 42 6.03 12.10 -5.79
C LYS A 42 6.68 10.93 -5.07
N ILE A 43 5.88 9.96 -4.63
CA ILE A 43 6.35 8.86 -3.79
C ILE A 43 6.32 7.57 -4.61
N VAL A 44 7.32 6.72 -4.41
CA VAL A 44 7.38 5.38 -4.97
C VAL A 44 7.67 4.41 -3.82
N LEU A 45 6.73 3.52 -3.54
CA LEU A 45 6.91 2.45 -2.57
C LEU A 45 7.38 1.19 -3.30
N VAL A 46 8.50 0.64 -2.86
CA VAL A 46 9.03 -0.63 -3.37
C VAL A 46 8.85 -1.69 -2.29
N THR A 47 8.19 -2.78 -2.64
CA THR A 47 8.02 -3.93 -1.73
C THR A 47 7.65 -5.20 -2.50
N ALA A 48 8.17 -6.33 -2.04
CA ALA A 48 7.77 -7.64 -2.56
C ALA A 48 6.33 -8.03 -2.19
N THR A 49 5.80 -7.50 -1.07
CA THR A 49 4.46 -7.83 -0.58
C THR A 49 3.72 -6.58 -0.09
N PRO A 50 2.91 -5.92 -0.94
CA PRO A 50 2.19 -4.72 -0.52
C PRO A 50 1.07 -5.01 0.47
N PHE A 51 0.54 -6.24 0.49
CA PHE A 51 -0.62 -6.63 1.28
C PHE A 51 -0.39 -7.99 1.94
N ASN A 52 -0.54 -8.11 3.27
CA ASN A 52 -0.44 -9.43 3.92
C ASN A 52 -1.25 -9.62 5.22
N ASN A 53 -1.51 -8.58 6.03
CA ASN A 53 -2.05 -8.81 7.39
C ASN A 53 -3.37 -8.11 7.68
N HIS A 54 -3.49 -6.79 7.49
CA HIS A 54 -4.71 -6.05 7.78
C HIS A 54 -4.99 -4.95 6.74
N PRO A 55 -6.27 -4.67 6.41
CA PRO A 55 -6.62 -3.56 5.53
C PRO A 55 -6.06 -2.19 6.01
N SER A 56 -5.96 -1.99 7.32
CA SER A 56 -5.37 -0.79 7.95
C SER A 56 -3.93 -0.52 7.53
N ASP A 57 -3.13 -1.57 7.31
CA ASP A 57 -1.72 -1.45 6.96
C ASP A 57 -1.52 -0.75 5.60
N LEU A 58 -2.39 -1.08 4.64
CA LEU A 58 -2.38 -0.47 3.33
C LEU A 58 -2.86 0.98 3.40
N LEU A 59 -3.87 1.28 4.22
CA LEU A 59 -4.35 2.65 4.40
C LEU A 59 -3.23 3.60 4.86
N SER A 60 -2.40 3.19 5.81
CA SER A 60 -1.24 3.97 6.25
C SER A 60 -0.30 4.28 5.08
N GLN A 61 0.00 3.30 4.24
CA GLN A 61 0.84 3.54 3.06
C GLN A 61 0.18 4.49 2.06
N LEU A 62 -1.13 4.36 1.83
CA LEU A 62 -1.89 5.24 0.92
C LEU A 62 -1.93 6.70 1.39
N LYS A 63 -1.99 6.92 2.71
CA LYS A 63 -1.94 8.26 3.31
C LYS A 63 -0.63 9.00 3.03
N LEU A 64 0.46 8.29 2.68
CA LEU A 64 1.69 8.94 2.22
C LEU A 64 1.48 9.64 0.87
N PHE A 65 0.68 9.06 -0.03
CA PHE A 65 0.49 9.56 -1.40
C PHE A 65 -0.56 10.66 -1.52
N GLN A 66 -1.62 10.58 -0.72
CA GLN A 66 -2.82 11.39 -0.92
C GLN A 66 -3.66 11.50 0.35
N ASN A 67 -4.56 12.49 0.37
CA ASN A 67 -5.53 12.63 1.45
C ASN A 67 -6.53 11.45 1.44
N SER A 68 -6.64 10.73 2.57
CA SER A 68 -7.52 9.56 2.65
C SER A 68 -9.01 9.87 2.60
N ARG A 69 -9.43 11.11 2.84
CA ARG A 69 -10.84 11.54 2.75
C ARG A 69 -11.20 12.24 1.45
N ASN A 70 -10.21 12.51 0.61
CA ASN A 70 -10.37 13.09 -0.71
C ASN A 70 -9.34 12.46 -1.66
N SER A 71 -9.52 11.16 -1.89
CA SER A 71 -8.64 10.36 -2.73
C SER A 71 -8.94 10.59 -4.22
N THR A 72 -7.89 10.52 -5.03
CA THR A 72 -7.93 10.59 -6.50
C THR A 72 -8.21 9.23 -7.15
N ILE A 73 -8.41 8.17 -6.36
CA ILE A 73 -8.76 6.84 -6.89
C ILE A 73 -10.19 6.88 -7.44
N PRO A 74 -10.42 6.42 -8.69
CA PRO A 74 -11.76 6.41 -9.28
C PRO A 74 -12.79 5.69 -8.41
N ASN A 75 -13.95 6.33 -8.22
CA ASN A 75 -15.08 5.79 -7.43
C ASN A 75 -14.73 5.43 -5.98
N LEU A 76 -13.66 6.00 -5.41
CA LEU A 76 -13.23 5.74 -4.04
C LEU A 76 -12.69 7.02 -3.34
N PRO A 77 -13.52 8.07 -3.19
CA PRO A 77 -13.07 9.36 -2.65
C PRO A 77 -12.69 9.30 -1.17
N ASN A 78 -13.28 8.38 -0.39
CA ASN A 78 -13.03 8.25 1.05
C ASN A 78 -12.48 6.86 1.39
N LEU A 79 -11.15 6.77 1.44
CA LEU A 79 -10.40 5.58 1.84
C LEU A 79 -10.67 5.22 3.30
N ASP A 80 -10.76 6.20 4.21
CA ASP A 80 -11.02 5.92 5.64
C ASP A 80 -12.30 5.10 5.82
N ASN A 81 -13.40 5.50 5.17
CA ASN A 81 -14.69 4.80 5.24
C ASN A 81 -14.60 3.42 4.59
N PHE A 82 -13.94 3.33 3.43
CA PHE A 82 -13.74 2.05 2.74
C PHE A 82 -13.01 1.04 3.62
N PHE A 83 -11.85 1.40 4.17
CA PHE A 83 -11.05 0.52 5.02
C PHE A 83 -11.72 0.25 6.38
N ARG A 84 -12.51 1.20 6.92
CA ARG A 84 -13.33 0.95 8.12
C ARG A 84 -14.37 -0.15 7.88
N ARG A 85 -15.04 -0.15 6.73
CA ARG A 85 -15.99 -1.21 6.35
C ARG A 85 -15.30 -2.56 6.18
N LEU A 86 -14.11 -2.60 5.55
CA LEU A 86 -13.35 -3.85 5.45
C LEU A 86 -12.98 -4.41 6.83
N ASN A 87 -12.62 -3.53 7.77
CA ASN A 87 -12.33 -3.93 9.15
C ASN A 87 -13.59 -4.45 9.88
N SER A 88 -14.77 -3.84 9.65
CA SER A 88 -16.01 -4.33 10.26
C SER A 88 -16.42 -5.72 9.75
N ASN A 89 -16.06 -6.10 8.51
CA ASN A 89 -16.34 -7.43 7.98
C ASN A 89 -15.62 -8.54 8.76
N ILE A 90 -14.54 -8.22 9.49
CA ILE A 90 -13.71 -9.19 10.23
C ILE A 90 -13.74 -8.98 11.74
N SER A 91 -14.24 -7.85 12.25
CA SER A 91 -14.15 -7.50 13.67
C SER A 91 -14.94 -8.41 14.61
N GLY A 92 -15.98 -9.07 14.11
CA GLY A 92 -16.79 -10.04 14.88
C GLY A 92 -16.37 -11.50 14.69
N LEU A 93 -15.33 -11.77 13.88
CA LEU A 93 -14.94 -13.13 13.51
C LEU A 93 -13.64 -13.52 14.26
N HIS A 94 -13.70 -14.54 15.09
CA HIS A 94 -12.52 -15.03 15.79
C HIS A 94 -11.67 -15.93 14.88
N ARG A 95 -10.36 -15.70 14.82
CA ARG A 95 -9.43 -16.42 13.92
C ARG A 95 -9.40 -17.93 14.15
N VAL A 96 -9.69 -18.36 15.37
CA VAL A 96 -9.69 -19.78 15.77
C VAL A 96 -11.09 -20.36 15.73
N THR A 97 -12.08 -19.66 16.32
CA THR A 97 -13.45 -20.17 16.50
C THR A 97 -14.27 -20.09 15.23
N ASN A 98 -14.11 -19.00 14.46
CA ASN A 98 -14.82 -18.76 13.19
C ASN A 98 -13.84 -18.83 12.01
N ARG A 99 -12.93 -19.81 12.03
CA ARG A 99 -11.78 -19.86 11.11
C ARG A 99 -12.18 -19.79 9.64
N GLU A 100 -13.23 -20.49 9.24
CA GLU A 100 -13.68 -20.51 7.84
C GLU A 100 -14.31 -19.19 7.42
N ASP A 101 -15.22 -18.64 8.23
CA ASP A 101 -15.86 -17.34 7.98
C ASP A 101 -14.83 -16.21 7.96
N TYR A 102 -13.88 -16.24 8.91
CA TYR A 102 -12.76 -15.29 8.95
C TYR A 102 -11.93 -15.35 7.66
N ARG A 103 -11.59 -16.55 7.20
CA ARG A 103 -10.84 -16.75 5.95
C ARG A 103 -11.64 -16.31 4.71
N ARG A 104 -12.96 -16.48 4.72
CA ARG A 104 -13.84 -16.04 3.62
C ARG A 104 -13.88 -14.52 3.56
N ALA A 105 -14.20 -13.86 4.67
CA ALA A 105 -14.21 -12.40 4.79
C ALA A 105 -12.85 -11.76 4.44
N MET A 106 -11.73 -12.36 4.88
CA MET A 106 -10.39 -11.89 4.50
C MET A 106 -10.12 -12.01 3.00
N ARG A 107 -10.57 -13.09 2.34
CA ARG A 107 -10.42 -13.27 0.90
C ARG A 107 -11.25 -12.25 0.11
N GLU A 108 -12.49 -12.01 0.54
CA GLU A 108 -13.38 -11.00 -0.05
C GLU A 108 -12.80 -9.59 0.10
N ASN A 109 -12.33 -9.24 1.30
CA ASN A 109 -11.65 -7.97 1.55
C ASN A 109 -10.40 -7.81 0.65
N ALA A 110 -9.58 -8.86 0.54
CA ALA A 110 -8.38 -8.84 -0.30
C ALA A 110 -8.72 -8.66 -1.79
N HIS A 111 -9.79 -9.29 -2.27
CA HIS A 111 -10.29 -9.12 -3.63
C HIS A 111 -10.74 -7.68 -3.87
N GLU A 112 -11.55 -7.11 -2.96
CA GLU A 112 -12.05 -5.74 -3.12
C GLU A 112 -10.92 -4.70 -3.09
N VAL A 113 -9.95 -4.85 -2.19
CA VAL A 113 -8.75 -4.00 -2.14
C VAL A 113 -7.98 -4.09 -3.46
N ARG A 114 -7.82 -5.29 -4.03
CA ARG A 114 -7.10 -5.47 -5.29
C ARG A 114 -7.78 -4.71 -6.42
N GLU A 115 -9.09 -4.90 -6.60
CA GLU A 115 -9.82 -4.35 -7.72
C GLU A 115 -10.06 -2.84 -7.60
N ARG A 116 -10.33 -2.34 -6.40
CA ARG A 116 -10.70 -0.93 -6.20
C ARG A 116 -9.55 -0.02 -5.85
N VAL A 117 -8.44 -0.56 -5.34
CA VAL A 117 -7.30 0.25 -4.86
C VAL A 117 -6.03 -0.11 -5.62
N LEU A 118 -5.56 -1.36 -5.48
CA LEU A 118 -4.23 -1.73 -5.98
C LEU A 118 -4.16 -1.68 -7.51
N LYS A 119 -5.24 -2.01 -8.21
CA LYS A 119 -5.33 -1.91 -9.68
C LYS A 119 -4.98 -0.51 -10.22
N HIS A 120 -5.21 0.54 -9.43
CA HIS A 120 -4.94 1.93 -9.83
C HIS A 120 -3.57 2.46 -9.37
N LEU A 121 -2.92 1.78 -8.43
CA LEU A 121 -1.75 2.31 -7.71
C LEU A 121 -0.52 1.41 -7.81
N MET A 122 -0.70 0.13 -8.11
CA MET A 122 0.34 -0.87 -8.06
C MET A 122 0.70 -1.34 -9.46
N VAL A 123 1.98 -1.26 -9.79
CA VAL A 123 2.57 -2.01 -10.89
C VAL A 123 3.18 -3.28 -10.29
N ARG A 124 2.68 -4.45 -10.67
CA ARG A 124 3.19 -5.74 -10.24
C ARG A 124 3.61 -6.55 -11.47
N ARG A 125 4.74 -7.24 -11.36
CA ARG A 125 5.20 -8.23 -12.33
C ARG A 125 5.48 -9.54 -11.62
N THR A 126 5.14 -10.65 -12.24
CA THR A 126 5.52 -11.99 -11.81
C THR A 126 6.57 -12.56 -12.75
N ARG A 127 7.40 -13.51 -12.27
CA ARG A 127 8.39 -14.18 -13.14
C ARG A 127 7.72 -14.83 -14.35
N THR A 128 6.56 -15.46 -14.15
CA THR A 128 5.77 -16.07 -15.24
C THR A 128 5.32 -15.03 -16.27
N GLU A 129 4.79 -13.88 -15.84
CA GLU A 129 4.44 -12.78 -16.76
C GLU A 129 5.66 -12.22 -17.49
N ILE A 130 6.79 -12.08 -16.79
CA ILE A 130 8.02 -11.58 -17.40
C ILE A 130 8.51 -12.53 -18.49
N SER A 131 8.62 -13.83 -18.18
CA SER A 131 9.06 -14.84 -19.14
C SER A 131 8.10 -14.99 -20.32
N ALA A 132 6.78 -14.88 -20.10
CA ALA A 132 5.78 -15.03 -21.16
C ALA A 132 5.71 -13.82 -22.12
N TYR A 133 5.91 -12.60 -21.62
CA TYR A 133 5.66 -11.37 -22.42
C TYR A 133 6.92 -10.56 -22.75
N TYR A 134 8.04 -10.82 -22.07
CA TYR A 134 9.29 -10.05 -22.23
C TYR A 134 10.51 -10.97 -22.47
N GLY A 135 10.30 -12.26 -22.74
CA GLY A 135 11.38 -13.22 -22.99
C GLY A 135 12.28 -12.81 -24.16
N ASP A 136 11.68 -12.36 -25.26
CA ASP A 136 12.40 -11.92 -26.46
C ASP A 136 13.16 -10.60 -26.25
N ASP A 137 12.63 -9.70 -25.41
CA ASP A 137 13.30 -8.43 -25.06
C ASP A 137 14.49 -8.66 -24.12
N LEU A 138 14.36 -9.60 -23.18
CA LEU A 138 15.45 -10.01 -22.28
C LEU A 138 16.58 -10.70 -23.03
N ALA A 139 16.27 -11.47 -24.08
CA ALA A 139 17.28 -12.13 -24.92
C ALA A 139 18.06 -11.14 -25.81
N LYS A 140 17.47 -9.98 -26.15
CA LYS A 140 18.13 -8.92 -26.95
C LYS A 140 19.01 -7.98 -26.14
N GLN A 141 18.91 -8.00 -24.81
CA GLN A 141 19.74 -7.19 -23.91
C GLN A 141 20.97 -7.94 -23.36
N GLY A 142 21.17 -9.21 -23.75
CA GLY A 142 22.38 -10.00 -23.52
C GLY A 142 23.25 -10.05 -24.77
#